data_AF-A0A8S9UEY3-F1
#
_entry.id   AF-A0A8S9UEY3-F1
#
_cell.length_a   1.000
_cell.length_b   1.000
_cell.length_c   1.000
_cell.angle_alpha   90.00
_cell.angle_beta   90.00
_cell.angle_gamma   90.00
#
_symmetry.space_group_name_H-M   'P 1'
#
loop_
_entity.id
_entity.type
_entity.pdbx_description
1 polymer ?
#
loop_
_entity_poly.entity_id
_entity_poly.type
_entity_poly.pdbx_seq_one_letter_code
_entity_poly.pdbx_strand_id
1 'polypeptide(L)'
;MTSEKEAHGQCMLTYWHRYMLVAFENMLRGQGAAYACVTVPYFNWITASARVTSGACSSFGNCLAITQELGGWTNGTIRSLSINGISNIGRCVSASPLDRFCELTFTTGCSCARCVPRSDWGTVRVPSSTSYKCLR
;
A
#
# COMPACT_ATOMS: atom_id res chain seq x y z
N MET A 1 -30.54 -6.05 -0.04
CA MET A 1 -29.67 -4.97 0.45
C MET A 1 -28.33 -5.09 -0.26
N THR A 2 -27.72 -3.98 -0.69
CA THR A 2 -26.37 -3.98 -1.27
C THR A 2 -25.37 -3.67 -0.16
N SER A 3 -24.31 -4.46 -0.01
CA SER A 3 -23.26 -4.28 1.02
C SER A 3 -22.74 -2.84 1.12
N GLU A 4 -22.63 -2.14 -0.02
CA GLU A 4 -22.20 -0.73 -0.07
C GLU A 4 -23.12 0.22 0.70
N LYS A 5 -24.44 -0.04 0.74
CA LYS A 5 -25.39 0.83 1.46
C LYS A 5 -25.34 0.63 2.97
N GLU A 6 -24.81 -0.48 3.45
CA GLU A 6 -24.54 -0.69 4.87
C GLU A 6 -23.29 0.07 5.32
N ALA A 7 -22.33 0.27 4.40
CA ALA A 7 -21.04 0.90 4.66
C ALA A 7 -21.03 2.41 4.36
N HIS A 8 -21.69 2.88 3.31
CA HIS A 8 -21.53 4.22 2.75
C HIS A 8 -22.85 4.99 2.64
N GLY A 9 -22.76 6.34 2.62
CA GLY A 9 -23.92 7.23 2.42
C GLY A 9 -24.88 7.30 3.62
N GLN A 10 -24.42 6.92 4.81
CA GLN A 10 -25.22 6.81 6.02
C GLN A 10 -24.36 7.02 7.28
N CYS A 11 -24.99 7.23 8.44
CA CYS A 11 -24.31 7.65 9.69
C CYS A 11 -23.39 6.59 10.32
N MET A 12 -23.49 5.33 9.92
CA MET A 12 -22.67 4.20 10.36
C MET A 12 -21.36 4.05 9.59
N LEU A 13 -20.99 4.97 8.68
CA LEU A 13 -19.75 4.89 7.90
C LEU A 13 -18.54 4.47 8.75
N THR A 14 -18.30 5.19 9.84
CA THR A 14 -17.18 4.94 10.73
C THR A 14 -17.30 3.61 11.48
N TYR A 15 -18.50 3.26 11.96
CA TYR A 15 -18.74 2.04 12.74
C TYR A 15 -18.62 0.79 11.88
N TRP A 16 -19.16 0.83 10.67
CA TRP A 16 -19.10 -0.27 9.72
C TRP A 16 -17.65 -0.56 9.31
N HIS A 17 -16.87 0.47 8.95
CA HIS A 17 -15.46 0.28 8.58
C HIS A 17 -14.59 -0.14 9.77
N ARG A 18 -14.90 0.33 10.98
CA ARG A 18 -14.25 -0.18 12.20
C ARG A 18 -14.51 -1.67 12.38
N TYR A 19 -15.76 -2.11 12.23
CA TYR A 19 -16.11 -3.53 12.32
C TYR A 19 -15.41 -4.36 11.24
N MET A 20 -15.38 -3.87 9.99
CA MET A 20 -14.67 -4.51 8.89
C MET A 20 -13.18 -4.69 9.21
N LEU A 21 -12.49 -3.66 9.72
CA LEU A 21 -11.07 -3.76 10.07
C LEU A 21 -10.83 -4.76 11.21
N VAL A 22 -11.69 -4.81 12.23
CA VAL A 22 -11.60 -5.80 13.30
C VAL A 22 -11.82 -7.22 12.77
N ALA A 23 -12.83 -7.41 11.92
CA ALA A 23 -13.09 -8.71 11.30
C ALA A 23 -11.92 -9.17 10.42
N PHE A 24 -11.33 -8.26 9.65
CA PHE A 24 -10.16 -8.53 8.81
C PHE A 24 -8.93 -8.87 9.66
N GLU A 25 -8.67 -8.10 10.73
CA GLU A 25 -7.57 -8.40 11.67
C GLU A 25 -7.75 -9.77 12.34
N ASN A 26 -8.97 -10.10 12.77
CA ASN A 26 -9.27 -11.41 13.35
C ASN A 26 -9.10 -12.54 12.34
N MET A 27 -9.48 -12.32 11.07
CA MET A 27 -9.25 -13.28 9.99
C MET A 27 -7.75 -13.54 9.79
N LEU A 28 -6.91 -12.50 9.81
CA LEU A 28 -5.46 -12.64 9.72
C LEU A 28 -4.89 -13.41 10.91
N ARG A 29 -5.31 -13.09 12.14
CA ARG A 29 -4.90 -13.82 13.36
C ARG A 29 -5.38 -15.27 13.37
N GLY A 30 -6.52 -15.54 12.74
CA GLY A 30 -7.13 -16.87 12.63
C GLY A 30 -6.33 -17.87 11.78
N GLN A 31 -5.32 -17.42 11.03
CA GLN A 31 -4.46 -18.29 10.20
C GLN A 31 -3.51 -19.17 11.01
N GLY A 32 -3.43 -18.99 12.33
CA GLY A 32 -2.68 -19.86 13.25
C GLY A 32 -1.81 -19.08 14.23
N ALA A 33 -1.18 -19.82 15.16
CA ALA A 33 -0.42 -19.22 16.27
C ALA A 33 0.70 -18.26 15.81
N ALA A 34 1.29 -18.50 14.64
CA ALA A 34 2.32 -17.62 14.06
C ALA A 34 1.80 -16.20 13.74
N TYR A 35 0.49 -16.03 13.57
CA TYR A 35 -0.15 -14.76 13.21
C TYR A 35 -0.94 -14.13 14.36
N ALA A 36 -0.90 -14.73 15.56
CA ALA A 36 -1.70 -14.28 16.71
C ALA A 36 -1.49 -12.80 17.08
N CYS A 37 -0.28 -12.27 16.82
CA CYS A 37 0.09 -10.89 17.12
C CYS A 37 -0.01 -9.94 15.91
N VAL A 38 -0.53 -10.39 14.76
CA VAL A 38 -0.68 -9.52 13.59
C VAL A 38 -1.65 -8.38 13.91
N THR A 39 -1.32 -7.18 13.43
CA THR A 39 -2.18 -6.00 13.43
C THR A 39 -2.31 -5.47 12.02
N VAL A 40 -3.46 -4.91 11.67
CA VAL A 40 -3.63 -4.26 10.37
C VAL A 40 -2.85 -2.95 10.36
N PRO A 41 -1.83 -2.76 9.49
CA PRO A 41 -1.09 -1.53 9.43
C PRO A 41 -1.95 -0.39 8.87
N TYR A 42 -1.61 0.84 9.23
CA TYR A 42 -2.30 2.03 8.73
C TYR A 42 -1.34 2.93 7.94
N PHE A 43 -1.92 3.68 7.01
CA PHE A 43 -1.19 4.66 6.22
C PHE A 43 -1.30 6.04 6.86
N ASN A 44 -0.24 6.51 7.52
CA ASN A 44 -0.22 7.82 8.19
C ASN A 44 0.01 8.98 7.22
N TRP A 45 -0.94 9.22 6.32
CA TRP A 45 -0.85 10.27 5.31
C TRP A 45 -0.89 11.68 5.90
N ILE A 46 -1.54 11.87 7.06
CA ILE A 46 -1.63 13.18 7.72
C ILE A 46 -0.26 13.69 8.16
N THR A 47 0.58 12.81 8.72
CA THR A 47 1.96 13.18 9.10
C THR A 47 2.80 13.58 7.89
N ALA A 48 2.62 12.98 6.72
CA ALA A 48 3.30 13.45 5.51
C ALA A 48 2.92 14.89 5.15
N SER A 49 1.63 15.24 5.22
CA SER A 49 1.19 16.61 4.96
C SER A 49 1.84 17.62 5.92
N ALA A 50 1.95 17.27 7.21
CA ALA A 50 2.64 18.09 8.21
C ALA A 50 4.13 18.27 7.86
N ARG A 51 4.83 17.20 7.46
CA ARG A 51 6.25 17.24 7.08
C ARG A 51 6.52 18.05 5.81
N VAL A 52 5.61 17.99 4.83
CA VAL A 52 5.68 18.86 3.65
C VAL A 52 5.51 20.32 4.06
N THR A 53 4.54 20.61 4.93
CA THR A 53 4.28 21.98 5.40
C THR A 53 5.46 22.56 6.18
N SER A 54 6.19 21.73 6.93
CA SER A 54 7.40 22.14 7.65
C SER A 54 8.67 22.17 6.80
N GLY A 55 8.59 21.82 5.50
CA GLY A 55 9.74 21.75 4.60
C GLY A 55 10.69 20.56 4.85
N ALA A 56 10.30 19.58 5.66
CA ALA A 56 11.15 18.44 6.01
C ALA A 56 11.29 17.42 4.86
N CYS A 57 10.36 17.42 3.90
CA CYS A 57 10.30 16.51 2.78
C CYS A 57 9.41 17.13 1.67
N SER A 58 9.36 16.52 0.49
CA SER A 58 8.69 17.12 -0.68
C SER A 58 7.93 16.13 -1.58
N SER A 59 8.05 14.83 -1.36
CA SER A 59 7.45 13.79 -2.19
C SER A 59 6.95 12.60 -1.38
N PHE A 60 6.14 11.74 -2.00
CA PHE A 60 5.67 10.51 -1.39
C PHE A 60 6.85 9.70 -0.83
N GLY A 61 7.89 9.55 -1.63
CA GLY A 61 9.05 8.74 -1.29
C GLY A 61 9.75 9.18 0.01
N ASN A 62 9.90 10.49 0.24
CA ASN A 62 10.61 11.00 1.42
C ASN A 62 9.68 11.47 2.56
N CYS A 63 8.37 11.62 2.31
CA CYS A 63 7.41 12.02 3.34
C CYS A 63 6.70 10.85 4.01
N LEU A 64 6.59 9.70 3.34
CA LEU A 64 5.78 8.57 3.78
C LEU A 64 6.64 7.32 4.02
N ALA A 65 6.80 6.90 5.27
CA ALA A 65 7.59 5.71 5.63
C ALA A 65 7.10 4.44 4.90
N ILE A 66 5.78 4.28 4.74
CA ILE A 66 5.18 3.13 4.06
C ILE A 66 5.70 2.94 2.62
N THR A 67 6.15 4.01 1.95
CA THR A 67 6.70 3.90 0.59
C THR A 67 8.02 3.16 0.57
N GLN A 68 8.76 3.16 1.68
CA GLN A 68 9.99 2.39 1.85
C GLN A 68 9.69 0.98 2.35
N GLU A 69 8.78 0.87 3.33
CA GLU A 69 8.38 -0.41 3.95
C GLU A 69 7.71 -1.38 2.97
N LEU A 70 7.02 -0.86 1.94
CA LEU A 70 6.43 -1.67 0.86
C LEU A 70 7.44 -2.04 -0.23
N GLY A 71 8.75 -2.04 0.06
CA GLY A 71 9.83 -2.41 -0.85
C GLY A 71 10.50 -1.22 -1.56
N GLY A 72 10.03 0.02 -1.38
CA GLY A 72 10.67 1.19 -2.00
C GLY A 72 10.31 1.41 -3.47
N TRP A 73 11.08 2.31 -4.09
CA TRP A 73 10.94 2.70 -5.52
C TRP A 73 12.29 2.99 -6.21
N THR A 74 13.41 2.89 -5.49
CA THR A 74 14.75 3.27 -5.96
C THR A 74 15.62 2.09 -6.38
N ASN A 75 15.50 0.95 -5.69
CA ASN A 75 16.28 -0.26 -5.98
C ASN A 75 15.60 -1.10 -7.07
N GLY A 76 16.39 -1.58 -8.03
CA GLY A 76 15.92 -2.41 -9.14
C GLY A 76 16.26 -1.81 -10.51
N THR A 77 15.82 -2.48 -11.58
CA THR A 77 16.11 -2.09 -12.96
C THR A 77 14.82 -1.75 -13.71
N ILE A 78 14.91 -0.84 -14.69
CA ILE A 78 13.78 -0.55 -15.57
C ILE A 78 13.54 -1.77 -16.46
N ARG A 79 12.33 -2.33 -16.41
CA ARG A 79 11.91 -3.44 -17.27
C ARG A 79 10.41 -3.39 -17.52
N SER A 80 10.01 -4.00 -18.63
CA SER A 80 8.62 -4.36 -18.87
C SER A 80 8.33 -5.72 -18.23
N LEU A 81 7.19 -5.87 -17.56
CA LEU A 81 6.70 -7.11 -17.00
C LEU A 81 5.22 -7.28 -17.32
N SER A 82 4.84 -8.42 -17.88
CA SER A 82 3.43 -8.77 -18.10
C SER A 82 2.85 -9.35 -16.81
N ILE A 83 1.99 -8.60 -16.13
CA ILE A 83 1.28 -9.03 -14.92
C ILE A 83 -0.15 -9.36 -15.32
N ASN A 84 -0.56 -10.61 -15.17
CA ASN A 84 -1.88 -11.09 -15.61
C ASN A 84 -2.22 -10.71 -17.07
N GLY A 85 -1.22 -10.76 -17.97
CA GLY A 85 -1.38 -10.42 -19.38
C GLY A 85 -1.31 -8.93 -19.71
N ILE A 86 -1.17 -8.06 -18.70
CA ILE A 86 -1.06 -6.60 -18.89
C ILE A 86 0.41 -6.18 -18.81
N SER A 87 0.90 -5.53 -19.85
CA SER A 87 2.25 -4.98 -19.90
C SER A 87 2.39 -3.80 -18.94
N ASN A 88 3.29 -3.93 -17.97
CA ASN A 88 3.61 -2.89 -16.99
C ASN A 88 5.08 -2.49 -17.13
N ILE A 89 5.35 -1.20 -17.29
CA ILE A 89 6.70 -0.66 -17.41
C ILE A 89 7.01 0.17 -16.18
N GLY A 90 8.18 -0.07 -15.58
CA GLY A 90 8.65 0.71 -14.45
C GLY A 90 9.98 0.18 -13.92
N ARG A 91 10.46 0.76 -12.83
CA ARG A 91 11.58 0.15 -12.09
C ARG A 91 11.05 -1.07 -11.37
N CYS A 92 11.55 -2.25 -11.70
CA CYS A 92 11.13 -3.49 -11.06
C CYS A 92 11.84 -3.64 -9.73
N VAL A 93 11.11 -3.28 -8.68
CA VAL A 93 11.63 -3.22 -7.31
C VAL A 93 11.62 -4.60 -6.69
N SER A 94 12.79 -5.07 -6.27
CA SER A 94 13.02 -6.41 -5.73
C SER A 94 13.36 -6.41 -4.23
N ALA A 95 13.13 -5.31 -3.51
CA ALA A 95 13.28 -5.31 -2.06
C ALA A 95 12.04 -5.94 -1.41
N SER A 96 12.22 -6.61 -0.28
CA SER A 96 11.12 -7.20 0.50
C SER A 96 10.04 -6.15 0.81
N PRO A 97 8.74 -6.49 0.69
CA PRO A 97 8.19 -7.84 0.44
C PRO A 97 8.05 -8.22 -1.05
N LEU A 98 8.52 -7.40 -1.98
CA LEU A 98 8.31 -7.59 -3.42
C LEU A 98 9.23 -8.63 -4.05
N ASP A 99 10.27 -9.06 -3.34
CA ASP A 99 11.21 -10.12 -3.73
C ASP A 99 10.57 -11.51 -3.89
N ARG A 100 9.29 -11.63 -3.49
CA ARG A 100 8.48 -12.85 -3.59
C ARG A 100 7.38 -12.78 -4.65
N PHE A 101 7.28 -11.68 -5.38
CA PHE A 101 6.22 -11.50 -6.37
C PHE A 101 6.38 -12.44 -7.57
N CYS A 102 5.27 -13.04 -7.99
CA CYS A 102 5.11 -13.81 -9.21
C CYS A 102 4.00 -13.17 -10.06
N GLU A 103 4.26 -12.98 -11.34
CA GLU A 103 3.43 -12.21 -12.26
C GLU A 103 2.18 -12.93 -12.76
N LEU A 104 2.11 -14.26 -12.55
CA LEU A 104 1.00 -15.15 -12.88
C LEU A 104 0.85 -16.21 -11.78
N THR A 105 -0.39 -16.64 -11.52
CA THR A 105 -0.71 -17.62 -10.45
C THR A 105 -0.01 -18.97 -10.63
N PHE A 106 0.31 -19.36 -11.86
CA PHE A 106 0.99 -20.62 -12.17
C PHE A 106 2.51 -20.48 -12.32
N THR A 107 3.06 -19.27 -12.31
CA THR A 107 4.51 -19.05 -12.27
C THR A 107 5.00 -19.22 -10.84
N THR A 108 6.02 -20.06 -10.64
CA THR A 108 6.53 -20.36 -9.29
C THR A 108 8.05 -20.41 -9.25
N GLY A 109 8.62 -20.35 -8.03
CA GLY A 109 10.04 -20.55 -7.80
C GLY A 109 10.93 -19.50 -8.47
N CYS A 110 11.98 -19.96 -9.16
CA CYS A 110 12.95 -19.11 -9.84
C CYS A 110 12.42 -18.51 -11.14
N SER A 111 11.27 -18.98 -11.66
CA SER A 111 10.64 -18.43 -12.86
C SER A 111 9.90 -17.14 -12.60
N CYS A 112 9.59 -16.82 -11.33
CA CYS A 112 8.93 -15.57 -10.97
C CYS A 112 9.83 -14.36 -11.24
N ALA A 113 9.22 -13.22 -11.57
CA ALA A 113 9.94 -11.97 -11.72
C ALA A 113 10.68 -11.51 -10.45
N ARG A 114 10.15 -11.86 -9.26
CA ARG A 114 10.68 -11.49 -7.93
C ARG A 114 10.90 -10.00 -7.74
N CYS A 115 10.06 -9.21 -8.42
CA CYS A 115 10.01 -7.76 -8.32
C CYS A 115 8.69 -7.25 -8.89
N VAL A 116 8.29 -6.05 -8.48
CA VAL A 116 7.10 -5.38 -9.02
C VAL A 116 7.53 -4.08 -9.70
N PRO A 117 7.16 -3.84 -10.98
CA PRO A 117 7.35 -2.55 -11.63
C PRO A 117 6.64 -1.44 -10.84
N ARG A 118 7.39 -0.41 -10.46
CA ARG A 118 6.86 0.77 -9.77
C ARG A 118 7.30 2.06 -10.45
N SER A 119 6.45 3.07 -10.30
CA SER A 119 6.74 4.45 -10.65
C SER A 119 7.70 5.09 -9.65
N ASP A 120 8.32 6.21 -10.04
CA ASP A 120 9.25 6.94 -9.17
C ASP A 120 8.50 7.81 -8.15
N TRP A 121 8.32 7.27 -6.93
CA TRP A 121 7.67 7.98 -5.82
C TRP A 121 8.47 9.17 -5.29
N GLY A 122 9.74 9.33 -5.67
CA GLY A 122 10.54 10.51 -5.39
C GLY A 122 10.05 11.75 -6.13
N THR A 123 9.29 11.57 -7.21
CA THR A 123 8.74 12.65 -8.05
C THR A 123 7.27 12.97 -7.75
N VAL A 124 6.57 12.09 -7.01
CA VAL A 124 5.15 12.25 -6.71
C VAL A 124 4.98 13.18 -5.52
N ARG A 125 4.24 14.28 -5.70
CA ARG A 125 3.96 15.25 -4.62
C ARG A 125 2.87 14.73 -3.69
N VAL A 126 2.97 15.06 -2.40
CA VAL A 126 1.89 14.84 -1.42
C VAL A 126 0.73 15.83 -1.67
N PRO A 127 -0.51 15.39 -1.96
CA PRO A 127 -1.63 16.29 -2.17
C PRO A 127 -1.94 17.13 -0.93
N SER A 128 -2.31 18.39 -1.13
CA SER A 128 -2.79 19.26 -0.05
C SER A 128 -4.08 18.77 0.61
N SER A 129 -4.86 17.94 -0.10
CA SER A 129 -6.07 17.28 0.41
C SER A 129 -5.81 16.24 1.51
N THR A 130 -4.54 15.87 1.73
CA THR A 130 -4.12 14.92 2.77
C THR A 130 -3.81 15.61 4.12
N SER A 131 -4.36 16.80 4.36
CA SER A 131 -4.15 17.55 5.60
C SER A 131 -5.35 17.44 6.55
N TYR A 132 -5.14 17.73 7.85
CA TYR A 132 -6.23 17.85 8.82
C TYR A 132 -7.31 18.86 8.41
N LYS A 133 -6.97 19.86 7.58
CA LYS A 133 -7.94 20.85 7.09
C LYS A 133 -9.03 20.23 6.20
N CYS A 134 -8.79 19.05 5.65
CA CYS A 134 -9.71 18.35 4.75
C CYS A 134 -10.64 17.36 5.47
N LEU A 135 -10.49 17.20 6.78
CA LEU A 135 -11.37 16.39 7.63
C LEU A 135 -12.50 17.23 8.27
N ARG A 136 -12.71 18.47 7.79
CA ARG A 136 -13.76 19.39 8.23
C ARG A 136 -14.93 19.38 7.27
#